data_AF-A0A0W8FPY3-F1
#
_entry.id   AF-A0A0W8FPY3-F1
#
_cell.length_a   1.000
_cell.length_b   1.000
_cell.length_c   1.000
_cell.angle_alpha   90.00
_cell.angle_beta   90.00
_cell.angle_gamma   90.00
#
_symmetry.space_group_name_H-M   'P 1'
#
loop_
_entity.id
_entity.type
_entity.pdbx_description
1 polymer ?
#
loop_
_entity_poly.entity_id
_entity_poly.type
_entity_poly.pdbx_seq_one_letter_code
_entity_poly.pdbx_strand_id
1 'polypeptide(L)' 'MDALDDAQQATEVYDQAALRNHQARASVAPLPVTGERYCIKCGEPIPKKRLKANPAARRCVECQTLAERSGFEDE' A
#
# COMPACT_ATOMS: atom_id res chain seq x y z
N MET A 1 -7.52 6.10 -37.72
CA MET A 1 -6.88 6.64 -36.52
C MET A 1 -5.85 7.64 -36.98
N ASP A 2 -5.97 8.86 -36.50
CA ASP A 2 -4.95 9.89 -36.71
C ASP A 2 -3.93 9.88 -35.55
N ALA A 3 -2.93 10.75 -35.62
CA ALA A 3 -1.91 10.85 -34.59
C ALA A 3 -2.46 11.25 -33.21
N LEU A 4 -3.64 11.87 -33.14
CA LEU A 4 -4.30 12.23 -31.88
C LEU A 4 -5.00 11.03 -31.26
N ASP A 5 -5.64 10.19 -32.07
CA ASP A 5 -6.21 8.92 -31.64
C ASP A 5 -5.10 8.00 -31.06
N ASP A 6 -3.97 7.89 -31.76
CA ASP A 6 -2.85 7.04 -31.34
C ASP A 6 -2.22 7.53 -30.02
N ALA A 7 -2.08 8.85 -29.84
CA ALA A 7 -1.55 9.44 -28.61
C ALA A 7 -2.50 9.23 -27.41
N GLN A 8 -3.81 9.33 -27.62
CA GLN A 8 -4.81 9.05 -26.58
C GLN A 8 -4.78 7.58 -26.18
N GLN A 9 -4.72 6.66 -27.14
CA GLN A 9 -4.65 5.23 -26.86
C GLN A 9 -3.40 4.86 -26.05
N ALA A 10 -2.25 5.45 -26.38
CA ALA A 10 -1.02 5.24 -25.61
C ALA A 10 -1.20 5.70 -24.14
N THR A 11 -1.77 6.89 -23.94
CA THR A 11 -2.02 7.44 -22.59
C THR A 11 -2.98 6.56 -21.78
N GLU A 12 -4.07 6.11 -22.40
CA GLU A 12 -5.06 5.25 -21.75
C GLU A 12 -4.44 3.94 -21.24
N VAL A 13 -3.53 3.33 -22.00
CA VAL A 13 -2.81 2.12 -21.57
C VAL A 13 -1.98 2.37 -20.31
N TYR A 14 -1.26 3.49 -20.25
CA TYR A 14 -0.47 3.85 -19.07
C TYR A 14 -1.35 4.12 -17.84
N ASP A 15 -2.43 4.86 -18.04
CA ASP A 15 -3.37 5.21 -16.96
C ASP A 15 -4.06 3.96 -16.40
N GLN A 16 -4.52 3.05 -17.28
CA GLN A 16 -5.12 1.79 -16.85
C GLN A 16 -4.12 0.93 -16.07
N ALA A 17 -2.85 0.87 -16.49
CA ALA A 17 -1.82 0.13 -15.77
C ALA A 17 -1.54 0.73 -14.38
N ALA A 18 -1.47 2.05 -14.27
CA ALA A 18 -1.27 2.74 -12.99
C ALA A 18 -2.45 2.52 -12.03
N LEU A 19 -3.69 2.63 -12.52
CA LEU A 19 -4.89 2.34 -11.76
C LEU A 19 -4.93 0.89 -11.26
N ARG A 20 -4.60 -0.07 -12.13
CA ARG A 20 -4.57 -1.49 -11.78
C ARG A 20 -3.54 -1.78 -10.70
N ASN A 21 -2.34 -1.21 -10.82
CA ASN A 21 -1.28 -1.36 -9.81
C ASN A 21 -1.68 -0.76 -8.45
N HIS A 22 -2.34 0.41 -8.46
CA HIS A 22 -2.85 1.03 -7.25
C HIS A 22 -3.94 0.16 -6.58
N GLN A 23 -4.88 -0.36 -7.37
CA GLN A 23 -5.94 -1.25 -6.87
C GLN A 23 -5.37 -2.55 -6.28
N ALA A 24 -4.39 -3.16 -6.95
CA ALA A 24 -3.73 -4.38 -6.46
C ALA A 24 -3.03 -4.19 -5.11
N ARG A 25 -2.47 -3.00 -4.85
CA ARG A 25 -1.89 -2.65 -3.54
C ARG A 25 -2.96 -2.46 -2.46
N ALA A 26 -4.16 -2.02 -2.83
CA ALA A 26 -5.27 -1.80 -1.91
C ALA A 26 -6.05 -3.09 -1.58
N SER A 27 -6.03 -4.10 -2.46
CA SER A 27 -6.87 -5.30 -2.35
C SER A 27 -6.39 -6.37 -1.35
N VAL A 28 -5.53 -6.03 -0.39
CA VAL A 28 -5.15 -6.97 0.67
C VAL A 28 -6.34 -7.13 1.61
N ALA A 29 -6.95 -8.32 1.62
CA ALA A 29 -8.09 -8.62 2.50
C ALA A 29 -7.72 -8.29 3.95
N PRO A 30 -8.56 -7.53 4.68
CA PRO A 30 -8.28 -7.18 6.06
C PRO A 30 -8.24 -8.45 6.91
N LEU A 31 -7.06 -8.79 7.42
CA LEU A 31 -6.89 -9.86 8.40
C LEU A 31 -7.80 -9.57 9.61
N PRO A 32 -8.49 -10.58 10.17
CA PRO A 32 -9.30 -10.38 11.37
C PRO A 32 -8.43 -9.81 12.51
N VAL A 33 -8.87 -8.73 13.14
CA VAL A 33 -8.14 -8.08 14.24
C VAL A 33 -8.48 -8.82 15.55
N THR A 34 -8.05 -10.08 15.64
CA THR A 34 -8.19 -10.90 16.86
C THR A 34 -6.92 -10.75 17.69
N GLY A 35 -6.86 -9.71 18.53
CA GLY A 35 -5.77 -9.53 19.51
C GLY A 35 -4.78 -8.39 19.22
N GLU A 36 -3.70 -8.38 19.99
CA GLU A 36 -2.58 -7.42 19.85
C GLU A 36 -1.69 -7.85 18.69
N ARG A 37 -1.47 -6.95 17.72
CA ARG A 37 -0.49 -7.16 16.64
C ARG A 37 0.79 -6.45 16.98
N TYR A 38 1.91 -7.06 16.64
CA TYR A 38 3.23 -6.50 16.86
C TYR A 38 3.84 -6.07 15.52
N CYS A 39 4.62 -5.01 15.56
CA CYS A 39 5.32 -4.49 14.39
C CYS A 39 6.39 -5.49 13.95
N ILE A 40 6.40 -5.86 12.66
CA ILE A 40 7.40 -6.80 12.12
C ILE A 40 8.84 -6.28 12.16
N LYS A 41 9.05 -4.97 12.33
CA LYS A 41 10.38 -4.33 12.33
C LYS A 41 10.93 -4.12 13.74
N CYS A 42 10.16 -3.47 14.63
CA CYS A 42 10.62 -3.14 15.98
C CYS A 42 10.10 -4.09 17.06
N GLY A 43 9.15 -4.97 16.75
CA GLY A 43 8.54 -5.87 17.74
C GLY A 43 7.58 -5.20 18.72
N GLU A 44 7.33 -3.89 18.62
CA GLU A 44 6.41 -3.19 19.51
C GLU A 44 4.94 -3.38 19.13
N PRO A 45 3.99 -3.30 20.09
CA PRO A 45 2.57 -3.42 19.79
C PRO A 45 2.08 -2.29 18.86
N ILE A 46 1.39 -2.68 17.79
CA ILE A 46 0.78 -1.75 16.84
C ILE A 46 -0.43 -1.10 17.52
N PRO A 47 -0.50 0.25 17.57
CA PRO A 47 -1.59 0.95 18.23
C PRO A 47 -2.96 0.55 17.67
N LYS A 48 -3.94 0.30 18.54
CA LYS A 48 -5.32 -0.06 18.12
C LYS A 48 -5.94 0.97 17.16
N LYS A 49 -5.64 2.26 17.33
CA LYS A 49 -6.05 3.33 16.40
C LYS A 49 -5.53 3.10 14.97
N ARG A 50 -4.31 2.59 14.82
CA ARG A 50 -3.69 2.25 13.53
C ARG A 50 -4.36 1.04 12.91
N LEU A 51 -4.62 -0.01 13.68
CA LEU A 51 -5.33 -1.22 13.22
C LEU A 51 -6.78 -0.93 12.84
N LYS A 52 -7.44 0.02 13.50
CA LYS A 52 -8.79 0.49 13.14
C LYS A 52 -8.80 1.25 11.80
N ALA A 53 -7.78 2.07 11.56
CA ALA A 53 -7.65 2.83 10.30
C ALA A 53 -7.17 1.96 9.13
N ASN A 54 -6.26 1.02 9.40
CA ASN A 54 -5.75 0.06 8.44
C ASN A 54 -5.60 -1.32 9.11
N PRO A 55 -6.59 -2.22 8.95
CA PRO A 55 -6.54 -3.58 9.52
C PRO A 55 -5.44 -4.46 8.94
N ALA A 56 -4.86 -4.09 7.79
CA ALA A 56 -3.74 -4.79 7.16
C ALA A 56 -2.37 -4.24 7.59
N ALA A 57 -2.30 -3.28 8.52
CA ALA A 57 -1.04 -2.71 8.98
C ALA A 57 -0.13 -3.77 9.65
N ARG A 58 1.09 -3.92 9.10
CA ARG A 58 2.14 -4.83 9.61
C ARG A 58 3.24 -4.11 10.41
N ARG A 59 3.31 -2.77 10.32
CA ARG A 59 4.31 -1.94 11.01
C ARG A 59 3.66 -0.88 11.89
N CYS A 60 4.36 -0.44 12.94
CA CYS A 60 4.00 0.76 13.69
C CYS A 60 4.16 2.01 12.82
N VAL A 61 3.61 3.14 13.27
CA VAL A 61 3.62 4.39 12.50
C VAL A 61 5.05 4.87 12.22
N GLU A 62 5.94 4.78 13.20
CA GLU A 62 7.34 5.20 13.04
C GLU A 62 8.09 4.32 12.03
N CYS A 63 7.98 3.00 12.16
CA CYS A 63 8.60 2.06 11.24
C CYS A 63 8.05 2.19 9.81
N GLN A 64 6.75 2.44 9.66
CA GLN A 64 6.14 2.72 8.38
C GLN A 64 6.70 4.02 7.77
N THR A 65 6.77 5.09 8.57
CA THR A 65 7.26 6.41 8.12
C THR A 65 8.73 6.32 7.67
N LEU A 66 9.54 5.54 8.39
CA LEU A 66 10.91 5.28 7.98
C LEU A 66 10.96 4.55 6.64
N ALA A 67 10.22 3.44 6.49
CA ALA A 67 10.20 2.67 5.24
C ALA A 67 9.77 3.53 4.03
N GLU A 68 8.76 4.37 4.20
CA GLU A 68 8.25 5.28 3.15
C GLU A 68 9.28 6.35 2.76
N ARG A 69 10.08 6.84 3.71
CA ARG A 69 11.08 7.89 3.47
C ARG A 69 12.39 7.36 2.90
N SER A 70 12.81 6.17 3.33
CA SER A 70 14.11 5.60 2.94
C SER A 70 14.03 4.60 1.79
N GLY A 71 12.83 4.28 1.27
CA GLY A 71 12.66 3.30 0.19
C GLY A 71 13.11 1.88 0.58
N PHE A 72 13.33 1.62 1.86
CA PHE A 72 13.71 0.30 2.36
C PHE A 72 12.42 -0.53 2.48
N GLU A 73 12.14 -1.29 1.43
CA GLU A 73 11.19 -2.38 1.47
C GLU A 73 11.87 -3.55 2.19
N ASP A 74 11.23 -4.07 3.25
CA ASP A 74 11.76 -5.17 4.06
C ASP A 74 12.19 -6.36 3.18
N GLU A 75 13.51 -6.55 3.09
CA GLU A 75 14.20 -7.67 2.45
C GLU A 75 14.18 -8.93 3.35
#